data_AF-A0A819LS44-F1
#
_entry.id   AF-A0A819LS44-F1
#
_cell.length_a   1.000
_cell.length_b   1.000
_cell.length_c   1.000
_cell.angle_alpha   90.00
_cell.angle_beta   90.00
_cell.angle_gamma   90.00
#
_symmetry.space_group_name_H-M   'P 1'
#
loop_
_entity.id
_entity.type
_entity.pdbx_description
1 polymer ?
#
loop_
_entity_poly.entity_id
_entity_poly.type
_entity_poly.pdbx_seq_one_letter_code
_entity_poly.pdbx_strand_id
1 'polypeptide(L)'
;HYIRYYYLFLSLLYVLEENFRLELQNEYDLCLNLKRIGIELKTNKTNNKSKFLIEELEEFNDRFFHSGKLTCRLPCQFNFMTNSIDVNSCSFYNSLTVPIKLVFNPIDSSCEKYYSIYKIGDDLRVS
;
A
#
# COMPACT_ATOMS: atom_id res chain seq x y z
N HIS A 1 -0.03 -26.16 9.73
CA HIS A 1 0.35 -24.80 10.18
C HIS A 1 -0.62 -23.70 9.77
N TYR A 2 -1.03 -23.61 8.49
CA TYR A 2 -1.99 -22.60 8.00
C TYR A 2 -3.30 -22.53 8.82
N ILE A 3 -3.96 -23.69 9.04
CA ILE A 3 -5.23 -23.77 9.79
C ILE A 3 -5.11 -23.18 11.21
N ARG A 4 -3.96 -23.38 11.87
CA ARG A 4 -3.72 -22.81 13.21
C ARG A 4 -3.70 -21.28 13.17
N TYR A 5 -2.97 -20.69 12.24
CA TYR A 5 -2.89 -19.24 12.09
C TYR A 5 -4.23 -18.64 11.65
N TYR A 6 -4.97 -19.35 10.80
CA TYR A 6 -6.30 -18.94 10.38
C TYR A 6 -7.27 -18.80 11.57
N TYR A 7 -7.40 -19.84 12.41
CA TYR A 7 -8.28 -19.76 13.57
C TYR A 7 -7.80 -18.75 14.61
N LEU A 8 -6.49 -18.64 14.84
CA LEU A 8 -5.94 -17.64 15.75
C LEU A 8 -6.27 -16.21 15.29
N PHE A 9 -6.14 -15.94 13.99
CA PHE A 9 -6.46 -14.65 13.41
C PHE A 9 -7.96 -14.34 13.49
N LEU A 10 -8.83 -15.32 13.22
CA LEU A 10 -10.28 -15.16 13.40
C LEU A 10 -10.65 -14.86 14.86
N SER A 11 -10.06 -15.58 15.82
CA SER A 11 -10.29 -15.31 17.24
C SER A 11 -9.80 -13.92 17.64
N LEU A 12 -8.66 -13.46 17.11
CA LEU A 12 -8.18 -12.10 17.32
C LEU A 12 -9.20 -11.08 16.77
N LEU A 13 -9.59 -11.21 15.51
CA LEU A 13 -10.59 -10.32 14.89
C LEU A 13 -11.92 -10.32 15.67
N TYR A 14 -12.33 -11.45 16.24
CA TYR A 14 -13.56 -11.53 17.03
C TYR A 14 -13.52 -10.70 18.32
N VAL A 15 -12.35 -10.61 18.96
CA VAL A 15 -12.16 -9.88 20.23
C VAL A 15 -11.84 -8.41 20.00
N LEU A 16 -11.35 -8.04 18.82
CA LEU A 16 -11.02 -6.67 18.47
C LEU A 16 -12.27 -5.80 18.32
N GLU A 17 -12.17 -4.58 18.85
CA GLU A 17 -13.18 -3.55 18.65
C GLU A 17 -13.36 -3.21 17.17
N GLU A 18 -14.55 -2.71 16.82
CA GLU A 18 -14.91 -2.37 15.44
C GLU A 18 -13.94 -1.39 14.80
N ASN A 19 -13.54 -0.33 15.52
CA ASN A 19 -12.60 0.67 15.01
C ASN A 19 -11.25 0.04 14.62
N PHE A 20 -10.72 -0.85 15.47
CA PHE A 20 -9.44 -1.50 15.17
C PHE A 20 -9.55 -2.47 14.01
N ARG A 21 -10.69 -3.17 13.88
CA ARG A 21 -10.97 -4.00 12.69
C ARG A 21 -11.02 -3.18 11.40
N LEU A 22 -11.64 -2.00 11.44
CA LEU A 22 -11.68 -1.09 10.31
C LEU A 22 -10.28 -0.60 9.92
N GLU A 23 -9.42 -0.32 10.89
CA GLU A 23 -8.02 0.05 10.62
C GLU A 23 -7.25 -1.09 9.92
N LEU A 24 -7.37 -2.33 10.40
CA LEU A 24 -6.78 -3.50 9.75
C LEU A 24 -7.36 -3.72 8.34
N GLN A 25 -8.65 -3.46 8.15
CA GLN A 25 -9.29 -3.55 6.83
C GLN A 25 -8.73 -2.49 5.88
N ASN A 26 -8.57 -1.24 6.32
CA ASN A 26 -7.98 -0.17 5.51
C ASN A 26 -6.52 -0.51 5.12
N GLU A 27 -5.74 -1.05 6.05
CA GLU A 27 -4.38 -1.53 5.81
C GLU A 27 -4.34 -2.66 4.76
N TYR A 28 -5.27 -3.61 4.88
CA TYR A 28 -5.41 -4.70 3.92
C TYR A 28 -5.80 -4.19 2.53
N ASP A 29 -6.77 -3.28 2.44
CA ASP A 29 -7.25 -2.71 1.19
C ASP A 29 -6.18 -1.84 0.51
N LEU A 30 -5.38 -1.10 1.29
CA LEU A 30 -4.19 -0.41 0.80
C LEU A 30 -3.24 -1.39 0.10
N CYS A 31 -2.88 -2.49 0.77
CA CYS A 31 -2.02 -3.52 0.18
C CYS A 31 -2.63 -4.17 -1.06
N LEU A 32 -3.94 -4.43 -1.05
CA LEU A 32 -4.63 -5.08 -2.18
C LEU A 32 -4.63 -4.18 -3.43
N ASN A 33 -4.90 -2.89 -3.26
CA ASN A 33 -4.84 -1.91 -4.36
C ASN A 33 -3.42 -1.78 -4.92
N LEU A 34 -2.41 -1.62 -4.05
CA LEU A 34 -1.01 -1.53 -4.48
C LEU A 34 -0.53 -2.82 -5.16
N LYS A 35 -1.01 -3.99 -4.71
CA LYS A 35 -0.77 -5.28 -5.37
C LYS A 35 -1.33 -5.29 -6.79
N ARG A 36 -2.56 -4.82 -6.98
CA ARG A 36 -3.19 -4.72 -8.31
C ARG A 36 -2.32 -3.87 -9.25
N ILE A 37 -2.00 -2.63 -8.83
CA ILE A 37 -1.20 -1.68 -9.61
C ILE A 37 0.17 -2.29 -9.95
N GLY A 38 0.84 -2.92 -9.00
CA GLY A 38 2.15 -3.54 -9.26
C GLY A 38 2.10 -4.75 -10.20
N ILE A 39 1.03 -5.56 -10.14
CA ILE A 39 0.84 -6.66 -11.11
C ILE A 39 0.65 -6.09 -12.51
N GLU A 40 -0.23 -5.09 -12.67
CA GLU A 40 -0.51 -4.44 -13.95
C GLU A 40 0.74 -3.74 -14.51
N LEU A 41 1.50 -3.04 -13.68
CA LEU A 41 2.77 -2.41 -14.08
C LEU A 41 3.79 -3.44 -14.56
N LYS A 42 3.88 -4.58 -13.88
CA LYS A 42 4.79 -5.67 -14.24
C LYS A 42 4.40 -6.31 -15.57
N THR A 43 3.11 -6.54 -15.81
CA THR A 43 2.60 -7.17 -17.03
C THR A 43 2.50 -6.21 -18.22
N ASN A 44 2.45 -4.90 -17.98
CA ASN A 44 2.46 -3.88 -19.00
C ASN A 44 3.75 -3.96 -19.84
N LYS A 45 3.62 -4.19 -21.15
CA LYS A 45 4.75 -4.30 -22.10
C LYS A 45 5.02 -3.01 -22.87
N THR A 46 4.25 -1.95 -22.62
CA THR A 46 4.41 -0.67 -23.30
C THR A 46 5.65 0.07 -22.80
N ASN A 47 6.22 0.94 -23.64
CA ASN A 47 7.33 1.80 -23.26
C ASN A 47 6.91 2.94 -22.30
N ASN A 48 5.62 3.09 -22.01
CA ASN A 48 5.06 4.20 -21.23
C ASN A 48 4.69 3.80 -19.79
N LYS A 49 5.41 2.85 -19.18
CA LYS A 49 5.16 2.38 -17.80
C LYS A 49 5.11 3.50 -16.76
N SER A 50 5.93 4.54 -16.92
CA SER A 50 5.95 5.68 -15.99
C SER A 50 4.64 6.46 -16.02
N LYS A 51 4.13 6.75 -17.23
CA LYS A 51 2.84 7.44 -17.40
C LYS A 51 1.70 6.60 -16.83
N PHE A 52 1.68 5.30 -17.15
CA PHE A 52 0.71 4.35 -16.60
C PHE A 52 0.74 4.33 -15.07
N LEU A 53 1.92 4.28 -14.44
CA LEU A 53 2.03 4.28 -12.99
C LEU A 53 1.47 5.55 -12.36
N ILE A 54 1.76 6.71 -12.95
CA ILE A 54 1.26 8.00 -12.44
C ILE A 54 -0.27 8.01 -12.51
N GLU A 55 -0.86 7.66 -13.66
CA GLU A 55 -2.32 7.64 -13.85
C GLU A 55 -3.01 6.68 -12.86
N GLU A 56 -2.50 5.45 -12.70
CA GLU A 56 -3.06 4.49 -11.73
C GLU A 56 -2.91 4.95 -10.28
N LEU A 57 -1.80 5.60 -9.94
CA LEU A 57 -1.58 6.12 -8.58
C LEU A 57 -2.42 7.34 -8.28
N GLU A 58 -2.67 8.22 -9.25
CA GLU A 58 -3.63 9.33 -9.12
C GLU A 58 -5.04 8.81 -8.87
N GLU A 59 -5.51 7.87 -9.71
CA GLU A 59 -6.84 7.25 -9.52
C GLU A 59 -6.95 6.53 -8.16
N PHE A 60 -5.92 5.78 -7.79
CA PHE A 60 -5.85 5.13 -6.49
C PHE A 60 -5.89 6.14 -5.34
N ASN A 61 -5.08 7.20 -5.43
CA ASN A 61 -5.01 8.23 -4.39
C ASN A 61 -6.37 8.87 -4.14
N ASP A 62 -7.09 9.22 -5.20
CA ASP A 62 -8.40 9.85 -5.09
C ASP A 62 -9.47 8.89 -4.57
N ARG A 63 -9.50 7.65 -5.09
CA ARG A 63 -10.52 6.66 -4.73
C ARG A 63 -10.30 6.08 -3.33
N PHE A 64 -9.11 5.59 -3.03
CA PHE A 64 -8.83 4.94 -1.75
C PHE A 64 -8.87 5.95 -0.60
N PHE A 65 -8.19 7.09 -0.73
CA PHE A 65 -8.18 8.08 0.34
C PHE A 65 -9.44 8.97 0.37
N HIS A 66 -10.43 8.72 -0.50
CA HIS A 66 -11.65 9.52 -0.62
C HIS A 66 -11.35 11.03 -0.70
N SER A 67 -10.42 11.41 -1.57
CA SER A 67 -9.91 12.78 -1.68
C SER A 67 -9.42 13.37 -0.34
N GLY A 68 -8.68 12.58 0.43
CA GLY A 68 -8.06 12.97 1.70
C GLY A 68 -8.94 12.81 2.95
N LYS A 69 -10.17 12.28 2.82
CA LYS A 69 -11.09 12.04 3.95
C LYS A 69 -10.79 10.74 4.69
N LEU A 70 -10.41 9.69 3.98
CA LEU A 70 -10.00 8.44 4.61
C LEU A 70 -8.55 8.55 5.05
N THR A 71 -8.29 8.10 6.27
CA THR A 71 -6.94 7.98 6.82
C THR A 71 -6.59 6.50 6.96
N CYS A 72 -5.32 6.17 6.77
CA CYS A 72 -4.83 4.81 6.86
C CYS A 72 -3.46 4.83 7.54
N ARG A 73 -3.21 3.85 8.42
CA ARG A 73 -1.87 3.60 8.96
C ARG A 73 -1.10 2.73 7.98
N LEU A 74 0.22 2.88 7.95
CA LEU A 74 1.04 2.03 7.09
C LEU A 74 1.29 0.67 7.77
N PRO A 75 1.04 -0.46 7.09
CA PRO A 75 1.29 -1.80 7.65
C PRO A 75 2.75 -2.03 8.09
N CYS A 76 3.70 -1.36 7.44
CA CYS A 76 5.13 -1.44 7.77
C CYS A 76 5.59 -0.41 8.82
N GLN A 77 4.75 0.57 9.15
CA GLN A 77 5.04 1.62 10.12
C GLN A 77 3.71 2.13 10.73
N PHE A 78 3.23 1.44 11.76
CA PHE A 78 1.90 1.70 12.35
C PHE A 78 1.78 3.12 12.96
N ASN A 79 2.90 3.73 13.34
CA ASN A 79 2.91 5.11 13.86
C ASN A 79 2.75 6.17 12.75
N PHE A 80 2.86 5.79 11.48
CA PHE A 80 2.68 6.70 10.36
C PHE A 80 1.26 6.63 9.84
N MET A 81 0.56 7.76 9.90
CA MET A 81 -0.80 7.90 9.41
C MET A 81 -0.81 8.81 8.17
N THR A 82 -1.49 8.37 7.12
CA THR A 82 -1.53 9.03 5.83
C THR A 82 -2.95 9.12 5.30
N ASN A 83 -3.19 10.14 4.48
CA ASN A 83 -4.43 10.31 3.70
C ASN A 83 -4.14 10.61 2.23
N SER A 84 -2.88 10.46 1.79
CA SER A 84 -2.50 10.68 0.39
C SER A 84 -1.08 10.18 0.09
N ILE A 85 -0.83 9.93 -1.19
CA ILE A 85 0.51 9.69 -1.73
C ILE A 85 0.99 10.89 -2.55
N ASP A 86 2.29 11.14 -2.50
CA ASP A 86 2.95 12.09 -3.40
C ASP A 86 3.30 11.37 -4.71
N VAL A 87 2.32 11.33 -5.61
CA VAL A 87 2.42 10.60 -6.89
C VAL A 87 3.63 11.06 -7.71
N ASN A 88 3.97 12.36 -7.68
CA ASN A 88 5.10 12.91 -8.41
C ASN A 88 6.46 12.40 -7.91
N SER A 89 6.54 12.02 -6.64
CA SER A 89 7.74 11.44 -6.04
C SER A 89 7.77 9.90 -6.12
N CYS A 90 6.67 9.27 -6.54
CA CYS A 90 6.58 7.84 -6.79
C CYS A 90 7.25 7.47 -8.11
N SER A 91 7.80 6.26 -8.16
CA SER A 91 8.47 5.74 -9.36
C SER A 91 8.50 4.21 -9.32
N PHE A 92 9.13 3.57 -10.30
CA PHE A 92 9.44 2.15 -10.23
C PHE A 92 10.91 1.91 -10.57
N TYR A 93 11.44 0.77 -10.13
CA TYR A 93 12.80 0.36 -10.45
C TYR A 93 12.80 -0.53 -11.69
N ASN A 94 13.73 -0.28 -12.61
CA ASN A 94 13.97 -1.11 -13.79
C ASN A 94 14.73 -2.39 -13.40
N SER A 95 14.10 -3.27 -12.63
CA SER A 95 14.62 -4.59 -12.25
C SER A 95 13.61 -5.69 -12.60
N LEU A 96 14.00 -6.96 -12.44
CA LEU A 96 13.19 -8.13 -12.83
C LEU A 96 11.78 -8.13 -12.21
N THR A 97 11.66 -7.70 -10.96
CA THR A 97 10.38 -7.69 -10.23
C THR A 97 9.62 -6.38 -10.35
N VAL A 98 10.20 -5.36 -11.01
CA VAL A 98 9.62 -4.02 -11.21
C VAL A 98 9.04 -3.42 -9.91
N PRO A 99 9.82 -3.31 -8.81
CA PRO A 99 9.30 -2.77 -7.58
C PRO A 99 8.86 -1.31 -7.72
N ILE A 100 7.80 -0.94 -7.01
CA ILE A 100 7.27 0.42 -6.98
C ILE A 100 7.87 1.15 -5.77
N LYS A 101 8.48 2.31 -6.00
CA LYS A 101 8.81 3.29 -4.97
C LYS A 101 7.56 4.12 -4.70
N LEU A 102 7.05 4.05 -3.47
CA LEU A 102 5.91 4.83 -3.00
C LEU A 102 6.38 5.92 -2.04
N VAL A 103 5.71 7.05 -2.07
CA VAL A 103 5.95 8.18 -1.15
C VAL A 103 4.62 8.60 -0.56
N PHE A 104 4.49 8.47 0.76
CA PHE A 104 3.27 8.80 1.49
C PHE A 104 3.42 10.15 2.18
N ASN A 105 2.38 10.98 2.07
CA ASN A 105 2.32 12.23 2.82
C ASN A 105 1.83 11.94 4.25
N PRO A 106 2.45 12.51 5.28
CA PRO A 106 1.92 12.45 6.62
C PRO A 106 0.68 13.32 6.73
N ILE A 107 -0.24 12.96 7.62
CA ILE A 107 -1.35 13.86 7.98
C ILE A 107 -0.84 15.10 8.70
N ASP A 108 0.17 14.94 9.55
CA ASP A 108 0.87 16.06 10.18
C ASP A 108 1.88 16.65 9.21
N SER A 109 1.60 17.86 8.71
CA SER A 109 2.46 18.58 7.77
C SER A 109 3.86 18.92 8.30
N SER A 110 4.09 18.83 9.61
CA SER A 110 5.41 19.03 10.21
C SER A 110 6.30 17.78 10.13
N CYS A 111 5.70 16.61 9.87
CA CYS A 111 6.42 15.35 9.70
C CYS A 111 7.01 15.22 8.29
N GLU A 112 8.08 14.43 8.17
CA GLU A 112 8.65 14.08 6.88
C GLU A 112 7.77 13.04 6.15
N LYS A 113 7.90 13.01 4.81
CA LYS A 113 7.25 11.99 3.97
C LYS A 113 7.84 10.61 4.25
N TYR A 114 7.00 9.58 4.13
CA TYR A 114 7.45 8.19 4.29
C TYR A 114 7.72 7.56 2.94
N TYR A 115 8.94 7.05 2.76
CA TYR A 115 9.38 6.38 1.54
C TYR A 115 9.30 4.86 1.74
N SER A 116 8.63 4.16 0.84
CA SER A 116 8.57 2.70 0.88
C SER A 116 8.78 2.08 -0.50
N ILE A 117 9.12 0.80 -0.50
CA ILE A 117 9.23 0.00 -1.72
C ILE A 117 8.21 -1.13 -1.63
N TYR A 118 7.32 -1.18 -2.62
CA TYR A 118 6.37 -2.27 -2.79
C TYR A 118 6.91 -3.28 -3.81
N LYS A 119 7.23 -4.49 -3.35
CA LYS A 119 7.80 -5.58 -4.16
C LYS A 119 6.76 -6.67 -4.40
N ILE A 120 6.69 -7.15 -5.65
CA ILE A 120 5.83 -8.27 -6.03
C ILE A 120 6.66 -9.40 -6.62
N GLY A 121 6.53 -10.58 -6.02
CA GLY A 121 7.14 -11.83 -6.50
C GLY A 121 8.38 -12.28 -5.71
N ASP A 122 8.87 -11.46 -4.79
CA ASP A 122 9.91 -11.85 -3.83
C ASP A 122 9.26 -12.32 -2.52
N ASP A 123 9.77 -13.41 -1.93
CA ASP A 123 9.43 -13.78 -0.56
C ASP A 123 10.29 -12.96 0.41
N LEU A 124 9.69 -11.96 1.05
CA LEU A 124 10.39 -11.09 2.00
C LEU A 124 10.60 -11.74 3.38
N ARG A 125 10.19 -12.99 3.60
CA ARG A 125 10.43 -13.70 4.87
C ARG A 125 11.84 -14.30 4.94
N VAL A 126 12.54 -14.36 3.80
CA VAL A 126 13.88 -14.94 3.66
C VAL A 126 14.95 -13.88 3.32
N SER A 127 14.58 -12.61 3.30
CA SER A 127 15.48 -11.47 3.04
C SER A 127 16.28 -11.06 4.26
#